data_AF-E9EDY8-F1
#
_entry.id   AF-E9EDY8-F1
#
_cell.length_a   1.000
_cell.length_b   1.000
_cell.length_c   1.000
_cell.angle_alpha   90.00
_cell.angle_beta   90.00
_cell.angle_gamma   90.00
#
_symmetry.space_group_name_H-M   'P 1'
#
loop_
_entity.id
_entity.type
_entity.pdbx_description
1 polymer ?
#
loop_
_entity_poly.entity_id
_entity_poly.type
_entity_poly.pdbx_seq_one_letter_code
_entity_poly.pdbx_strand_id
1 'polypeptide(L)'
;MKVIVAGATGLVGRHLLEQCISSSQITHIYTLSRKQLPNQIGTRAEVTAIRHDDFTSYPAGLLDQISDAEACLWAIGGLVQKFSSVEACKLANVTSTLAAATVFADHVAPHLKQGRKFRAKLKGVCLRYRTLTRIILRYIVRDQAGYMILVRARLSA
;
A
#
# COMPACT_ATOMS: atom_id res chain seq x y z
N MET A 1 -4.85 -9.31 12.44
CA MET A 1 -4.95 -7.96 11.83
C MET A 1 -5.20 -8.10 10.34
N LYS A 2 -5.96 -7.20 9.73
CA LYS A 2 -6.18 -7.21 8.28
C LYS A 2 -5.25 -6.24 7.58
N VAL A 3 -4.65 -6.64 6.46
CA VAL A 3 -3.66 -5.82 5.76
C VAL A 3 -3.94 -5.74 4.26
N ILE A 4 -3.63 -4.59 3.66
CA ILE A 4 -3.61 -4.39 2.21
C ILE A 4 -2.17 -4.61 1.72
N VAL A 5 -1.98 -5.34 0.63
CA VAL A 5 -0.69 -5.48 -0.07
C VAL A 5 -0.89 -5.03 -1.52
N ALA A 6 -0.42 -3.83 -1.84
CA ALA A 6 -0.45 -3.30 -3.20
C ALA A 6 0.85 -3.66 -3.94
N GLY A 7 0.72 -4.12 -5.18
CA GLY A 7 1.87 -4.55 -5.98
C GLY A 7 2.37 -5.96 -5.65
N ALA A 8 1.48 -6.83 -5.17
CA ALA A 8 1.77 -8.20 -4.75
C ALA A 8 2.46 -9.09 -5.82
N THR A 9 2.32 -8.76 -7.10
CA THR A 9 2.99 -9.49 -8.20
C THR A 9 4.44 -9.04 -8.47
N GLY A 10 4.90 -7.96 -7.82
CA GLY A 10 6.27 -7.49 -7.95
C GLY A 10 7.24 -8.29 -7.08
N LEU A 11 8.55 -8.16 -7.33
CA LEU A 11 9.59 -8.88 -6.58
C LEU A 11 9.48 -8.66 -5.06
N VAL A 12 9.29 -7.41 -4.65
CA VAL A 12 9.13 -7.05 -3.22
C VAL A 12 7.75 -7.46 -2.72
N GLY A 13 6.70 -7.20 -3.50
CA GLY A 13 5.32 -7.50 -3.12
C GLY A 13 5.07 -8.98 -2.86
N ARG A 14 5.70 -9.88 -3.64
CA ARG A 14 5.61 -11.32 -3.45
C ARG A 14 6.15 -11.75 -2.09
N HIS A 15 7.35 -11.28 -1.73
CA HIS A 15 7.94 -11.59 -0.43
C HIS A 15 7.13 -10.98 0.72
N LEU A 16 6.60 -9.75 0.56
CA LEU A 16 5.71 -9.17 1.57
C LEU A 16 4.47 -10.03 1.77
N LEU A 17 3.86 -10.52 0.69
CA LEU A 17 2.69 -11.39 0.74
C LEU A 17 3.02 -12.72 1.44
N GLU A 18 4.14 -13.35 1.09
CA GLU A 18 4.62 -14.58 1.75
C GLU A 18 4.84 -14.37 3.25
N GLN A 19 5.52 -13.29 3.63
CA GLN A 19 5.72 -12.95 5.05
C GLN A 19 4.40 -12.66 5.76
N CYS A 20 3.43 -12.07 5.06
CA CYS A 20 2.11 -11.85 5.64
C CYS A 20 1.36 -13.17 5.89
N ILE A 21 1.45 -14.11 4.95
CA ILE A 21 0.84 -15.44 5.07
C ILE A 21 1.49 -16.24 6.21
N SER A 22 2.80 -16.15 6.38
CA SER A 22 3.51 -16.85 7.45
C SER A 22 3.31 -16.24 8.85
N SER A 23 2.72 -15.05 8.95
CA SER A 23 2.54 -14.35 10.22
C SER A 23 1.22 -14.72 10.89
N SER A 24 1.30 -15.32 12.08
CA SER A 24 0.12 -15.64 12.91
C SER A 24 -0.65 -14.40 13.39
N GLN A 25 -0.06 -13.21 13.30
CA GLN A 25 -0.72 -11.95 13.68
C GLN A 25 -1.62 -11.40 12.57
N ILE A 26 -1.44 -11.85 11.32
CA ILE A 26 -2.22 -11.39 10.17
C ILE A 26 -3.32 -12.40 9.90
N THR A 27 -4.56 -11.91 9.95
CA THR A 27 -5.76 -12.73 9.87
C THR A 27 -6.38 -12.69 8.48
N HIS A 28 -6.13 -11.62 7.73
CA HIS A 28 -6.64 -11.47 6.36
C HIS A 28 -5.75 -10.54 5.55
N ILE A 29 -5.62 -10.82 4.26
CA ILE A 29 -4.77 -10.08 3.32
C ILE A 29 -5.60 -9.69 2.09
N TYR A 30 -5.81 -8.39 1.91
CA TYR A 30 -6.35 -7.84 0.68
C TYR A 30 -5.20 -7.51 -0.25
N THR A 31 -5.19 -8.05 -1.46
CA THR A 31 -4.16 -7.74 -2.44
C THR A 31 -4.72 -6.86 -3.54
N LEU A 32 -4.03 -5.75 -3.82
CA LEU A 32 -4.37 -4.86 -4.94
C LEU A 32 -3.36 -5.05 -6.05
N SER A 33 -3.81 -5.54 -7.20
CA SER A 33 -2.93 -5.80 -8.33
C SER A 33 -3.62 -5.67 -9.68
N ARG A 34 -2.84 -5.26 -10.70
CA ARG A 34 -3.26 -5.19 -12.10
C ARG A 34 -3.16 -6.54 -12.83
N LYS A 35 -2.53 -7.51 -12.21
CA LYS A 35 -2.25 -8.84 -12.76
C LYS A 35 -2.83 -9.87 -11.82
N GLN A 36 -3.35 -10.97 -12.37
CA GLN A 36 -3.84 -12.05 -11.55
C GLN A 36 -2.71 -12.62 -10.69
N LEU A 37 -3.01 -12.90 -9.42
CA LEU A 37 -2.07 -13.61 -8.56
C LEU A 37 -1.94 -15.07 -9.00
N PRO A 38 -0.79 -15.71 -8.80
CA PRO A 38 -0.65 -17.15 -9.01
C PRO A 38 -1.71 -17.91 -8.21
N ASN A 39 -2.36 -18.91 -8.83
CA ASN A 39 -3.48 -19.64 -8.23
C ASN A 39 -3.16 -20.16 -6.83
N GLN A 40 -1.95 -20.69 -6.61
CA GLN A 40 -1.49 -21.20 -5.31
C GLN A 40 -1.62 -20.20 -4.14
N ILE A 41 -1.55 -18.90 -4.43
CA ILE A 41 -1.67 -17.83 -3.43
C ILE A 41 -3.06 -17.18 -3.50
N GLY A 42 -3.58 -16.96 -4.71
CA GLY A 42 -4.87 -16.29 -4.93
C GLY A 42 -6.09 -17.08 -4.47
N THR A 43 -5.99 -18.40 -4.28
CA THR A 43 -7.11 -19.25 -3.81
C THR A 43 -7.05 -19.57 -2.32
N ARG A 44 -6.15 -18.95 -1.56
CA ARG A 44 -6.05 -19.16 -0.10
C ARG A 44 -7.20 -18.44 0.62
N ALA A 45 -7.73 -19.05 1.67
CA ALA A 45 -8.85 -18.48 2.43
C ALA A 45 -8.50 -17.13 3.09
N GLU A 46 -7.26 -16.95 3.55
CA GLU A 46 -6.80 -15.69 4.14
C GLU A 46 -6.44 -14.59 3.12
N VAL A 47 -6.54 -14.86 1.81
CA VAL A 47 -6.17 -13.91 0.75
C VAL A 47 -7.38 -13.56 -0.11
N THR A 48 -7.70 -12.26 -0.19
CA THR A 48 -8.64 -11.74 -1.17
C THR A 48 -7.88 -11.01 -2.28
N ALA A 49 -7.93 -11.56 -3.48
CA ALA A 49 -7.32 -10.97 -4.66
C ALA A 49 -8.27 -9.97 -5.33
N ILE A 50 -7.98 -8.68 -5.18
CA ILE A 50 -8.76 -7.60 -5.81
C ILE A 50 -8.00 -7.12 -7.04
N ARG A 51 -8.61 -7.32 -8.20
CA ARG A 51 -8.11 -6.76 -9.45
C ARG A 51 -8.40 -5.26 -9.48
N HIS A 52 -7.35 -4.47 -9.59
CA HIS A 52 -7.46 -3.02 -9.63
C HIS A 52 -6.44 -2.46 -10.62
N ASP A 53 -6.95 -1.90 -11.72
CA ASP A 53 -6.14 -1.53 -12.88
C ASP A 53 -5.67 -0.06 -12.83
N ASP A 54 -6.47 0.82 -12.25
CA ASP A 54 -6.19 2.25 -12.13
C ASP A 54 -6.02 2.69 -10.67
N PHE A 55 -4.77 2.87 -10.23
CA PHE A 55 -4.44 3.33 -8.88
C PHE A 55 -4.53 4.85 -8.70
N THR A 56 -5.13 5.58 -9.65
CA THR A 56 -5.44 7.01 -9.50
C THR A 56 -6.88 7.26 -9.07
N SER A 57 -7.75 6.25 -9.16
CA SER A 57 -9.16 6.33 -8.82
C SER A 57 -9.61 5.07 -8.08
N TYR A 58 -10.41 5.21 -7.03
CA TYR A 58 -10.81 4.10 -6.17
C TYR A 58 -12.34 4.00 -6.12
N PRO A 59 -12.94 2.96 -6.73
CA PRO A 59 -14.39 2.76 -6.67
C PRO A 59 -14.86 2.51 -5.23
N ALA A 60 -16.04 3.02 -4.86
CA ALA A 60 -16.62 2.86 -3.53
C ALA A 60 -16.68 1.38 -3.10
N GLY A 61 -17.15 0.49 -3.98
CA GLY A 61 -17.23 -0.94 -3.68
C GLY A 61 -15.87 -1.63 -3.44
N LEU A 62 -14.76 -1.06 -3.91
CA LEU A 62 -13.41 -1.53 -3.53
C LEU A 62 -13.06 -1.04 -2.13
N LEU A 63 -13.34 0.24 -1.82
CA LEU A 63 -13.07 0.84 -0.52
C LEU A 63 -13.86 0.16 0.59
N ASP A 64 -15.11 -0.21 0.33
CA ASP A 64 -15.95 -0.95 1.28
C ASP A 64 -15.34 -2.30 1.64
N GLN A 65 -14.78 -3.02 0.65
CA GLN A 65 -14.12 -4.32 0.87
C GLN A 65 -12.87 -4.22 1.74
N ILE A 66 -12.13 -3.11 1.66
CA ILE A 66 -10.88 -2.90 2.39
C ILE A 66 -11.02 -1.99 3.62
N SER A 67 -12.25 -1.57 3.94
CA SER A 67 -12.56 -0.59 4.99
C SER A 67 -12.10 -1.02 6.38
N ASP A 68 -12.00 -2.33 6.61
CA ASP A 68 -11.55 -2.92 7.86
C ASP A 68 -10.05 -3.26 7.91
N ALA A 69 -9.30 -2.88 6.86
CA ALA A 69 -7.86 -3.05 6.83
C ALA A 69 -7.17 -2.10 7.82
N GLU A 70 -6.27 -2.64 8.63
CA GLU A 70 -5.55 -1.90 9.66
C GLU A 70 -4.20 -1.38 9.16
N ALA A 71 -3.69 -1.95 8.07
CA ALA A 71 -2.42 -1.55 7.49
C ALA A 71 -2.43 -1.67 5.97
N CYS A 72 -1.58 -0.87 5.30
CA CYS A 72 -1.32 -0.98 3.87
C CYS A 72 0.17 -1.09 3.60
N LEU A 73 0.61 -2.19 2.99
CA LEU A 73 1.95 -2.40 2.48
C LEU A 73 1.97 -2.09 0.99
N TRP A 74 2.67 -1.03 0.61
CA TRP A 74 2.70 -0.54 -0.76
C TRP A 74 4.02 -0.84 -1.44
N ALA A 75 3.97 -1.74 -2.42
CA ALA A 75 5.09 -2.18 -3.23
C ALA A 75 4.90 -1.85 -4.72
N ILE A 76 4.10 -0.82 -5.04
CA ILE A 76 3.97 -0.27 -6.39
C ILE A 76 5.03 0.81 -6.57
N GLY A 77 5.84 0.66 -7.61
CA GLY A 77 6.93 1.56 -7.94
C GLY A 77 8.11 0.83 -8.55
N GLY A 78 9.13 1.59 -8.96
CA GLY A 78 10.30 1.04 -9.62
C GLY A 78 11.44 2.04 -9.75
N LEU A 79 12.59 1.54 -10.17
CA LEU A 79 13.73 2.40 -10.53
C LEU A 79 13.38 3.19 -11.80
N VAL A 80 13.77 4.47 -11.86
CA VAL A 80 13.49 5.37 -12.99
C VAL A 80 13.88 4.74 -14.33
N GLN A 81 15.05 4.09 -14.38
CA GLN A 81 15.58 3.36 -15.55
C GLN A 81 14.73 2.17 -16.04
N LYS A 82 13.76 1.70 -15.25
CA LYS A 82 12.84 0.61 -15.64
C LYS A 82 11.56 1.12 -16.29
N PHE A 83 11.39 2.44 -16.45
CA PHE A 83 10.23 3.04 -17.09
C PHE A 83 10.58 3.55 -18.48
N SER A 84 9.63 3.41 -19.40
CA SER A 84 9.75 3.91 -20.77
C SER A 84 9.67 5.44 -20.87
N SER A 85 9.09 6.10 -19.86
CA SER A 85 8.97 7.55 -19.82
C SER A 85 8.98 8.10 -18.40
N VAL A 86 9.23 9.41 -18.28
CA VAL A 86 9.19 10.14 -17.01
C VAL A 86 7.78 10.14 -16.43
N GLU A 87 6.76 10.22 -17.27
CA GLU A 87 5.34 10.23 -16.91
C GLU A 87 4.95 8.88 -16.31
N ALA A 88 5.33 7.77 -16.95
CA ALA A 88 5.10 6.43 -16.42
C ALA A 88 5.78 6.22 -15.06
N CYS A 89 7.01 6.73 -14.90
CA CYS A 89 7.73 6.72 -13.64
C CYS A 89 7.02 7.56 -12.57
N LYS A 90 6.59 8.78 -12.89
CA LYS A 90 5.85 9.68 -11.98
C LYS A 90 4.51 9.06 -11.56
N LEU A 91 3.77 8.49 -12.50
CA LEU A 91 2.51 7.81 -12.25
C LEU A 91 2.70 6.71 -11.21
N ALA A 92 3.62 5.78 -11.46
CA ALA A 92 3.84 4.61 -10.61
C ALA A 92 4.46 4.95 -9.23
N ASN A 93 5.41 5.88 -9.19
CA ASN A 93 6.15 6.18 -7.94
C ASN A 93 5.52 7.28 -7.09
N VAL A 94 4.76 8.21 -7.70
CA VAL A 94 4.25 9.40 -7.01
C VAL A 94 2.73 9.46 -7.05
N THR A 95 2.13 9.53 -8.24
CA THR A 95 0.69 9.82 -8.38
C THR A 95 -0.16 8.71 -7.77
N SER A 96 0.12 7.45 -8.09
CA SER A 96 -0.64 6.32 -7.54
C SER A 96 -0.51 6.23 -6.01
N THR A 97 0.70 6.46 -5.49
CA THR A 97 0.95 6.44 -4.04
C THR A 97 0.19 7.55 -3.32
N LEU A 98 0.16 8.76 -3.90
CA LEU A 98 -0.55 9.90 -3.34
C LEU A 98 -2.06 9.67 -3.35
N ALA A 99 -2.62 9.22 -4.48
CA ALA A 99 -4.05 8.92 -4.60
C ALA A 99 -4.48 7.88 -3.56
N ALA A 100 -3.73 6.79 -3.43
CA ALA A 100 -3.99 5.77 -2.42
C ALA A 100 -3.94 6.32 -0.99
N ALA A 101 -2.92 7.12 -0.68
CA ALA A 101 -2.74 7.67 0.65
C ALA A 101 -3.89 8.61 1.05
N THR A 102 -4.33 9.47 0.13
CA THR A 102 -5.47 10.36 0.34
C THR A 102 -6.75 9.55 0.56
N VAL A 103 -7.07 8.64 -0.37
CA VAL A 103 -8.31 7.88 -0.29
C VAL A 103 -8.36 7.00 0.95
N PHE A 104 -7.26 6.34 1.33
CA PHE A 104 -7.24 5.49 2.52
C PHE A 104 -7.31 6.30 3.81
N ALA A 105 -6.75 7.51 3.84
CA ALA A 105 -6.92 8.41 4.97
C ALA A 105 -8.38 8.84 5.16
N ASP A 106 -9.08 9.10 4.05
CA ASP A 106 -10.46 9.60 4.08
C ASP A 106 -11.49 8.50 4.29
N HIS A 107 -11.27 7.29 3.74
CA HIS A 107 -12.28 6.23 3.68
C HIS A 107 -11.93 4.99 4.49
N VAL A 108 -10.66 4.67 4.73
CA VAL A 108 -10.28 3.44 5.46
C VAL A 108 -9.97 3.74 6.92
N ALA A 109 -9.20 4.79 7.19
CA ALA A 109 -8.81 5.14 8.55
C ALA A 109 -9.99 5.44 9.50
N PRO A 110 -11.08 6.10 9.08
CA PRO A 110 -12.21 6.40 9.97
C PRO A 110 -13.03 5.17 10.37
N HIS A 111 -13.05 4.12 9.54
CA HIS A 111 -13.83 2.90 9.79
C HIS A 111 -13.12 1.91 10.73
N LEU A 112 -11.92 2.27 11.21
CA LEU A 112 -11.22 1.48 12.22
C LEU A 112 -11.93 1.59 13.57
N LYS A 113 -12.13 0.44 14.22
CA LYS A 113 -12.69 0.35 15.58
C LYS A 113 -11.93 1.28 16.53
N GLN A 114 -12.64 1.96 17.43
CA GLN A 114 -12.08 2.86 18.43
C GLN A 114 -10.84 2.26 19.12
N GLY A 115 -9.73 3.00 19.10
CA GLY A 115 -8.43 2.58 19.65
C GLY A 115 -7.44 1.95 18.66
N ARG A 116 -7.88 1.56 17.45
CA ARG A 116 -6.99 1.07 16.39
C ARG A 116 -6.49 2.22 15.50
N LYS A 117 -5.28 2.07 14.95
CA LYS A 117 -4.61 3.09 14.12
C LYS A 117 -4.23 2.49 12.78
N PHE A 118 -4.57 3.18 11.70
CA PHE A 118 -4.18 2.76 10.35
C PHE A 118 -2.67 2.93 10.16
N ARG A 119 -2.01 1.89 9.64
CA ARG A 119 -0.55 1.87 9.41
C ARG A 119 -0.25 1.65 7.94
N ALA A 120 0.09 2.71 7.21
CA ALA A 120 0.62 2.53 5.85
C ALA A 120 2.16 2.38 5.89
N LYS A 121 2.73 1.49 5.07
CA LYS A 121 4.16 1.35 4.80
C LYS A 121 4.38 1.46 3.30
N LEU A 122 5.11 2.48 2.87
CA LEU A 122 5.35 2.78 1.46
C LEU A 122 6.80 2.46 1.09
N LYS A 123 7.03 1.68 0.03
CA LYS A 123 8.36 1.58 -0.58
C LYS A 123 8.45 2.49 -1.81
N GLY A 124 8.79 3.76 -1.59
CA GLY A 124 9.13 4.68 -2.67
C GLY A 124 10.58 4.51 -3.11
N VAL A 125 10.80 4.00 -4.32
CA VAL A 125 12.12 4.10 -4.96
C VAL A 125 12.14 5.40 -5.75
N CYS A 126 12.97 6.34 -5.30
CA CYS A 126 13.27 7.65 -5.90
C CYS A 126 12.24 8.77 -5.66
N LEU A 127 12.40 9.48 -4.54
CA LEU A 127 11.94 10.87 -4.41
C LEU A 127 13.15 11.78 -4.24
N ARG A 128 13.80 12.15 -5.35
CA ARG A 128 14.80 13.23 -5.40
C ARG A 128 14.12 14.54 -5.85
N TYR A 129 13.04 14.94 -5.17
CA TYR A 129 12.38 16.25 -5.36
C TYR A 129 12.15 16.91 -4.00
N ARG A 130 12.88 18.00 -3.74
CA ARG A 130 12.97 18.73 -2.46
C ARG A 130 11.65 19.42 -2.01
N THR A 131 10.65 19.53 -2.88
CA THR A 131 9.42 20.29 -2.59
C THR A 131 8.27 19.39 -2.14
N LEU A 132 8.14 18.17 -2.69
CA LEU A 132 7.16 17.16 -2.27
C LEU A 132 7.53 16.45 -0.95
N THR A 133 8.79 16.58 -0.53
CA THR A 133 9.29 15.95 0.69
C THR A 133 8.55 16.49 1.93
N ARG A 134 8.12 17.76 1.95
CA ARG A 134 7.48 18.35 3.15
C ARG A 134 6.08 17.81 3.48
N ILE A 135 5.31 17.37 2.49
CA ILE A 135 3.96 16.82 2.72
C ILE A 135 4.05 15.36 3.22
N ILE A 136 5.05 14.60 2.74
CA ILE A 136 5.23 13.18 3.08
C ILE A 136 6.07 12.99 4.36
N LEU A 137 7.00 13.90 4.67
CA LEU A 137 7.94 13.79 5.82
C LEU A 137 7.30 13.93 7.20
N ARG A 138 6.06 14.42 7.34
CA ARG A 138 5.40 14.51 8.66
C ARG A 138 5.02 13.15 9.27
N TYR A 139 5.19 12.05 8.52
CA TYR A 139 4.56 10.77 8.87
C TYR A 139 5.52 9.60 9.13
N ILE A 140 6.84 9.81 9.14
CA ILE A 140 7.86 8.74 9.24
C ILE A 140 8.15 8.36 10.70
N VAL A 141 7.97 7.09 11.07
CA VAL A 141 8.58 6.47 12.26
C VAL A 141 9.73 5.57 11.80
N ARG A 142 10.93 5.80 12.34
CA ARG A 142 12.13 4.98 12.12
C ARG A 142 12.01 3.62 12.80
N ASP A 143 12.49 2.59 12.12
CA ASP A 143 12.95 1.34 12.76
C ASP A 143 14.26 0.88 12.08
N GLN A 144 15.12 0.20 12.84
CA GLN A 144 16.57 0.09 12.65
C GLN A 144 17.07 -0.77 11.48
N ALA A 145 16.21 -1.24 10.59
CA ALA A 145 16.62 -2.00 9.41
C ALA A 145 16.21 -1.28 8.13
N GLY A 146 17.11 -0.43 7.60
CA GLY A 146 17.14 0.01 6.20
C GLY A 146 15.83 0.50 5.55
N TYR A 147 15.64 1.82 5.50
CA TYR A 147 14.68 2.54 4.65
C TYR A 147 13.26 1.96 4.59
N MET A 148 12.55 2.02 5.72
CA MET A 148 11.11 1.73 5.83
C MET A 148 10.34 3.04 6.06
N ILE A 149 9.57 3.50 5.08
CA ILE A 149 8.68 4.67 5.24
C ILE A 149 7.36 4.16 5.84
N LEU A 150 7.23 4.25 7.16
CA LEU A 150 5.93 4.19 7.83
C LEU A 150 5.19 5.51 7.57
N VAL A 151 3.94 5.49 7.14
CA VAL A 151 3.03 6.64 7.15
C VAL A 151 2.09 6.44 8.33
N ARG A 152 2.35 7.16 9.41
CA ARG A 152 1.54 7.17 10.63
C ARG A 152 0.41 8.18 10.49
N ALA A 153 -0.75 7.83 9.94
CA ALA A 153 -1.90 8.73 9.97
C ALA A 153 -2.25 9.07 11.44
N ARG A 154 -2.01 10.32 11.84
CA ARG A 154 -2.48 10.89 13.11
C ARG A 154 -3.46 11.98 12.71
N LEU A 155 -4.75 11.68 12.79
CA LEU A 155 -5.79 12.71 12.75
C LEU A 155 -5.57 13.60 13.97
N SER A 156 -5.09 14.82 13.76
CA SER A 156 -5.21 15.89 14.74
C SER A 156 -6.49 16.64 14.40
N ALA A 157 -7.41 16.69 15.37
CA ALA A 157 -8.54 17.60 15.40
C ALA A 157 -8.09 19.06 15.31
#